data_AF-A0A0A0NTX0-F1
#
_entry.id   AF-A0A0A0NTX0-F1
#
_cell.length_a   1.000
_cell.length_b   1.000
_cell.length_c   1.000
_cell.angle_alpha   90.00
_cell.angle_beta   90.00
_cell.angle_gamma   90.00
#
_symmetry.space_group_name_H-M   'P 1'
#
loop_
_entity.id
_entity.type
_entity.pdbx_description
1 polymer ?
#
loop_
_entity_poly.entity_id
_entity_poly.type
_entity_poly.pdbx_seq_one_letter_code
_entity_poly.pdbx_strand_id
1 'polypeptide(L)'
;MSPRIHAARLSLPVLALSLALFLALFLALFAMLGAGRAQAADGYRYWSFWQRGGDGHSWSYATQGPSSARPGDGDMIGFRYAVSEDSNDATRPRGMADFAAVCADTPATDGTKRIAVVIDFGTATDAPDRRTPPAPRTECARVGEDASAGEALAAVAKPLRYNSAALLCAVSGYPETGCGDKVSTSGDAHAAPKGDGGKADGGGSGPSAGLIGGLAAVVLLGAAAVWQARRRRV
;
A
#
# COMPACT_ATOMS: atom_id res chain seq x y z
N MET A 1 -35.04 64.43 7.52
CA MET A 1 -33.99 63.77 6.72
C MET A 1 -34.31 62.28 6.62
N SER A 2 -34.71 61.78 5.45
CA SER A 2 -34.78 60.33 5.17
C SER A 2 -33.75 59.98 4.09
N PRO A 3 -32.96 58.91 4.24
CA PRO A 3 -31.93 58.57 3.27
C PRO A 3 -32.57 57.89 2.05
N ARG A 4 -32.26 58.37 0.85
CA ARG A 4 -32.60 57.69 -0.40
C ARG A 4 -31.63 56.53 -0.60
N ILE A 5 -32.05 55.32 -0.28
CA ILE A 5 -31.32 54.09 -0.63
C ILE A 5 -31.47 53.88 -2.14
N HIS A 6 -30.39 54.06 -2.88
CA HIS A 6 -30.33 53.70 -4.30
C HIS A 6 -30.18 52.18 -4.41
N ALA A 7 -31.26 51.49 -4.77
CA ALA A 7 -31.20 50.09 -5.15
C ALA A 7 -30.45 50.01 -6.48
N ALA A 8 -29.18 49.57 -6.43
CA ALA A 8 -28.39 49.27 -7.61
C ALA A 8 -29.08 48.13 -8.37
N ARG A 9 -29.73 48.46 -9.50
CA ARG A 9 -30.28 47.48 -10.43
C ARG A 9 -29.12 46.80 -11.14
N LEU A 10 -28.63 45.69 -10.58
CA LEU A 10 -27.74 44.80 -11.30
C LEU A 10 -28.50 44.23 -12.49
N SER A 11 -28.06 44.61 -13.68
CA SER A 11 -28.60 44.16 -14.96
C SER A 11 -28.51 42.64 -15.05
N LEU A 12 -29.59 41.97 -15.48
CA LEU A 12 -29.66 40.53 -15.75
C LEU A 12 -28.39 39.89 -16.38
N PRO A 13 -27.70 40.52 -17.36
CA PRO A 13 -26.46 39.98 -17.89
C PRO A 13 -25.32 39.88 -16.86
N VAL A 14 -25.25 40.79 -15.88
CA VAL A 14 -24.23 40.79 -14.82
C VAL A 14 -24.47 39.64 -13.84
N LEU A 15 -25.75 39.33 -13.53
CA LEU A 15 -26.13 38.19 -12.70
C LEU A 15 -25.81 36.85 -13.39
N ALA A 16 -26.09 36.74 -14.70
CA ALA A 16 -25.81 35.54 -15.47
C ALA A 16 -24.30 35.27 -15.62
N LEU A 17 -23.51 36.33 -15.82
CA LEU A 17 -22.05 36.23 -15.90
C LEU A 17 -21.42 35.82 -14.55
N SER A 18 -21.99 36.32 -13.45
CA SER A 18 -21.57 35.99 -12.09
C SER A 18 -21.88 34.54 -11.73
N LEU A 19 -23.04 34.02 -12.15
CA LEU A 19 -23.42 32.62 -11.94
C LEU A 19 -22.56 31.65 -12.75
N ALA A 20 -22.26 31.98 -14.02
CA ALA A 20 -21.38 31.19 -14.87
C ALA A 20 -19.95 31.14 -14.31
N LEU A 21 -19.44 32.26 -13.81
CA LEU A 21 -18.12 32.33 -13.18
C LEU A 21 -18.07 31.53 -11.88
N PHE A 22 -19.13 31.58 -11.06
CA PHE A 22 -19.22 30.81 -9.83
C PHE A 22 -19.28 29.31 -10.10
N LEU A 23 -20.05 28.88 -11.10
CA LEU A 23 -20.14 27.46 -11.49
C LEU A 23 -18.81 26.94 -12.05
N ALA A 24 -18.11 27.73 -12.87
CA ALA A 24 -16.79 27.39 -13.38
C ALA A 24 -15.75 27.27 -12.26
N LEU A 25 -15.77 28.18 -11.28
CA LEU A 25 -14.89 28.14 -10.12
C LEU A 25 -15.20 26.93 -9.22
N PHE A 26 -16.48 26.61 -9.03
CA PHE A 26 -16.92 25.47 -8.24
C PHE A 26 -16.50 24.13 -8.90
N LEU A 27 -16.65 24.01 -10.22
CA LEU A 27 -16.20 22.85 -10.98
C LEU A 27 -14.67 22.70 -10.97
N ALA A 28 -13.92 23.81 -11.08
CA ALA A 28 -12.46 23.80 -10.98
C ALA A 28 -11.98 23.39 -9.57
N LEU A 29 -12.67 23.86 -8.52
CA LEU A 29 -12.37 23.47 -7.15
C LEU A 29 -12.69 21.99 -6.90
N PHE A 30 -13.81 21.49 -7.41
CA PHE A 30 -14.18 20.06 -7.33
C PHE A 30 -13.19 19.16 -8.08
N ALA A 31 -12.70 19.59 -9.25
CA ALA A 31 -11.68 18.87 -10.00
C ALA A 31 -10.33 18.79 -9.25
N MET A 32 -9.99 19.81 -8.45
CA MET A 32 -8.79 19.80 -7.61
C MET A 32 -8.92 18.93 -6.36
N LEU A 33 -10.14 18.70 -5.84
CA LEU A 33 -10.37 17.79 -4.70
C LEU A 33 -10.43 16.30 -5.11
N GLY A 34 -10.66 15.99 -6.40
CA GLY A 34 -10.78 14.62 -6.89
C GLY A 34 -9.46 13.93 -7.25
N ALA A 35 -8.36 14.67 -7.37
CA ALA A 35 -7.03 14.12 -7.65
C ALA A 35 -6.29 13.81 -6.34
N GLY A 36 -6.83 12.89 -5.54
CA GLY A 36 -6.05 12.27 -4.48
C GLY A 36 -4.82 11.63 -5.12
N ARG A 37 -3.63 12.19 -4.89
CA ARG A 37 -2.40 11.52 -5.29
C ARG A 37 -2.38 10.22 -4.52
N ALA A 38 -2.60 9.10 -5.19
CA ALA A 38 -2.24 7.80 -4.65
C ALA A 38 -0.74 7.86 -4.40
N GLN A 39 -0.33 8.21 -3.18
CA GLN A 39 1.05 8.08 -2.78
C GLN A 39 1.34 6.59 -2.84
N ALA A 40 2.06 6.16 -3.87
CA ALA A 40 2.64 4.83 -3.85
C ALA A 40 3.56 4.80 -2.62
N ALA A 41 3.35 3.84 -1.73
CA ALA A 41 4.13 3.74 -0.51
C ALA A 41 5.57 3.36 -0.88
N ASP A 42 6.54 4.10 -0.35
CA ASP A 42 7.90 3.59 -0.26
C ASP A 42 7.88 2.45 0.80
N GLY A 43 8.44 1.29 0.48
CA GLY A 43 8.37 0.16 1.39
C GLY A 43 8.70 -1.17 0.73
N TYR A 44 8.19 -2.25 1.31
CA TYR A 44 8.38 -3.60 0.82
C TYR A 44 7.04 -4.23 0.46
N ARG A 45 7.03 -5.01 -0.62
CA ARG A 45 5.86 -5.76 -1.07
C ARG A 45 5.94 -7.21 -0.62
N TYR A 46 5.15 -7.59 0.36
CA TYR A 46 5.28 -8.91 1.02
C TYR A 46 3.95 -9.42 1.59
N TRP A 47 3.96 -10.70 2.00
CA TRP A 47 2.89 -11.32 2.77
C TRP A 47 3.10 -11.05 4.26
N SER A 48 2.30 -10.14 4.83
CA SER A 48 2.24 -9.93 6.28
C SER A 48 1.48 -11.07 6.97
N PHE A 49 1.87 -11.39 8.21
CA PHE A 49 1.28 -12.48 9.00
C PHE A 49 0.63 -11.94 10.27
N TRP A 50 -0.63 -12.33 10.47
CA TRP A 50 -1.51 -11.84 11.53
C TRP A 50 -2.14 -13.00 12.29
N GLN A 51 -2.40 -12.77 13.57
CA GLN A 51 -3.05 -13.72 14.46
C GLN A 51 -4.23 -13.05 15.16
N ARG A 52 -5.26 -13.85 15.43
CA ARG A 52 -6.43 -13.48 16.21
C ARG A 52 -6.94 -14.72 16.93
N GLY A 53 -6.99 -14.66 18.26
CA GLY A 53 -7.54 -15.76 19.06
C GLY A 53 -9.01 -16.01 18.73
N GLY A 54 -9.52 -17.20 19.04
CA GLY A 54 -10.91 -17.58 18.75
C GLY A 54 -11.99 -16.67 19.39
N ASP A 55 -11.67 -16.02 20.51
CA ASP A 55 -12.50 -15.01 21.19
C ASP A 55 -12.13 -13.56 20.83
N GLY A 56 -11.02 -13.37 20.13
CA GLY A 56 -10.51 -12.07 19.72
C GLY A 56 -11.22 -11.53 18.49
N HIS A 57 -11.49 -10.22 18.47
CA HIS A 57 -12.10 -9.56 17.32
C HIS A 57 -11.11 -8.77 16.45
N SER A 58 -9.93 -8.45 16.98
CA SER A 58 -8.90 -7.66 16.30
C SER A 58 -7.71 -8.51 15.87
N TRP A 59 -7.14 -8.15 14.72
CA TRP A 59 -5.87 -8.71 14.25
C TRP A 59 -4.70 -8.13 15.06
N SER A 60 -3.79 -9.00 15.49
CA SER A 60 -2.46 -8.63 15.97
C SER A 60 -1.42 -9.04 14.95
N TYR A 61 -0.46 -8.16 14.65
CA TYR A 61 0.69 -8.54 13.85
C TYR A 61 1.47 -9.64 14.58
N ALA A 62 1.90 -10.68 13.87
CA ALA A 62 2.57 -11.81 14.49
C ALA A 62 4.01 -11.45 14.88
N THR A 63 4.40 -11.76 16.13
CA THR A 63 5.78 -11.62 16.61
C THR A 63 6.65 -12.84 16.28
N GLN A 64 6.03 -13.93 15.84
CA GLN A 64 6.68 -15.17 15.42
C GLN A 64 6.35 -15.44 13.95
N GLY A 65 7.29 -16.02 13.20
CA GLY A 65 7.06 -16.42 11.82
C GLY A 65 6.09 -17.62 11.70
N PRO A 66 5.48 -17.84 10.52
CA PRO A 66 4.50 -18.91 10.32
C PRO A 66 5.01 -20.32 10.64
N SER A 67 6.31 -20.59 10.47
CA SER A 67 6.92 -21.89 10.79
C SER A 67 7.00 -22.18 12.30
N SER A 68 6.96 -21.14 13.14
CA SER A 68 7.16 -21.26 14.58
C SER A 68 5.88 -21.01 15.37
N ALA A 69 4.99 -20.14 14.89
CA ALA A 69 3.72 -19.87 15.54
C ALA A 69 2.85 -21.14 15.59
N ARG A 70 2.27 -21.43 16.77
CA ARG A 70 1.41 -22.59 17.02
C ARG A 70 0.03 -22.11 17.51
N PRO A 71 -0.89 -21.71 16.60
CA PRO A 71 -2.25 -21.34 16.98
C PRO A 71 -3.00 -22.54 17.57
N GLY A 72 -3.96 -22.29 18.48
CA GLY A 72 -4.85 -23.29 19.06
C GLY A 72 -6.00 -23.71 18.13
N ASP A 73 -6.79 -24.70 18.55
CA ASP A 73 -8.10 -24.97 17.93
C ASP A 73 -9.03 -23.78 18.17
N GLY A 74 -9.69 -23.30 17.13
CA GLY A 74 -10.53 -22.10 17.24
C GLY A 74 -9.83 -20.80 16.83
N ASP A 75 -8.51 -20.80 16.71
CA ASP A 75 -7.78 -19.58 16.36
C ASP A 75 -7.90 -19.24 14.88
N MET A 76 -7.67 -17.96 14.59
CA MET A 76 -7.61 -17.43 13.24
C MET A 76 -6.21 -16.90 12.92
N ILE A 77 -5.74 -17.23 11.73
CA ILE A 77 -4.53 -16.66 11.15
C ILE A 77 -4.86 -15.93 9.86
N GLY A 78 -4.08 -14.91 9.55
CA GLY A 78 -4.29 -14.08 8.38
C GLY A 78 -2.99 -13.81 7.63
N PHE A 79 -3.06 -13.93 6.31
CA PHE A 79 -1.98 -13.57 5.40
C PHE A 79 -2.47 -12.46 4.47
N ARG A 80 -1.80 -11.32 4.49
CA ARG A 80 -2.18 -10.15 3.67
C ARG A 80 -1.00 -9.71 2.81
N TYR A 81 -1.18 -9.82 1.49
CA TYR A 81 -0.22 -9.29 0.52
C TYR A 81 -0.45 -7.79 0.31
N ALA A 82 0.54 -6.98 0.63
CA ALA A 82 0.47 -5.53 0.51
C ALA A 82 1.86 -4.91 0.36
N VAL A 83 1.90 -3.64 -0.03
CA VAL A 83 3.08 -2.79 0.20
C VAL A 83 2.96 -2.17 1.59
N SER A 84 4.00 -2.30 2.41
CA SER A 84 4.07 -1.67 3.74
C SER A 84 5.49 -1.20 4.02
N GLU A 85 5.63 -0.08 4.73
CA GLU A 85 6.94 0.47 5.09
C GLU A 85 7.71 -0.49 6.01
N ASP A 86 7.04 -0.93 7.07
CA ASP A 86 7.56 -1.89 8.05
C ASP A 86 6.41 -2.71 8.69
N SER A 87 6.68 -3.40 9.80
CA SER A 87 5.67 -4.17 10.54
C SER A 87 4.69 -3.31 11.35
N ASN A 88 5.05 -2.08 11.71
CA ASN A 88 4.18 -1.17 12.47
C ASN A 88 3.09 -0.56 11.60
N ASP A 89 3.37 -0.38 10.31
CA ASP A 89 2.42 0.09 9.29
C ASP A 89 1.88 -1.05 8.39
N ALA A 90 2.09 -2.31 8.80
CA ALA A 90 1.63 -3.43 8.00
C ALA A 90 0.11 -3.40 7.83
N THR A 91 -0.35 -3.59 6.59
CA THR A 91 -1.78 -3.68 6.30
C THR A 91 -2.34 -5.01 6.80
N ARG A 92 -3.39 -4.95 7.63
CA ARG A 92 -4.09 -6.14 8.14
C ARG A 92 -5.00 -6.79 7.08
N PRO A 93 -5.32 -8.10 7.21
CA PRO A 93 -6.27 -8.78 6.33
C PRO A 93 -7.62 -8.07 6.34
N ARG A 94 -8.21 -7.94 5.15
CA ARG A 94 -9.57 -7.38 4.98
C ARG A 94 -10.62 -8.44 5.24
N GLY A 95 -11.85 -7.98 5.46
CA GLY A 95 -13.01 -8.83 5.72
C GLY A 95 -13.33 -8.96 7.21
N MET A 96 -14.50 -9.56 7.47
CA MET A 96 -15.08 -9.70 8.82
C MET A 96 -15.30 -11.16 9.21
N ALA A 97 -14.67 -12.10 8.52
CA ALA A 97 -14.85 -13.53 8.78
C ALA A 97 -14.56 -13.86 10.25
N ASP A 98 -15.37 -14.74 10.83
CA ASP A 98 -15.18 -15.31 12.17
C ASP A 98 -14.90 -16.82 12.07
N PHE A 99 -14.31 -17.40 13.11
CA PHE A 99 -13.94 -18.80 13.11
C PHE A 99 -15.15 -19.73 12.93
N ALA A 100 -16.25 -19.44 13.63
CA ALA A 100 -17.44 -20.30 13.64
C ALA A 100 -18.05 -20.42 12.24
N ALA A 101 -18.11 -19.32 11.49
CA ALA A 101 -18.59 -19.29 10.12
C ALA A 101 -17.62 -19.99 9.16
N VAL A 102 -16.31 -19.74 9.27
CA VAL A 102 -15.30 -20.33 8.36
C VAL A 102 -15.19 -21.85 8.55
N CYS A 103 -15.31 -22.32 9.79
CA CYS A 103 -15.12 -23.73 10.15
C CYS A 103 -16.43 -24.49 10.43
N ALA A 104 -17.59 -23.95 10.05
CA ALA A 104 -18.91 -24.52 10.34
C ALA A 104 -19.03 -25.99 9.90
N ASP A 105 -18.53 -26.31 8.71
CA ASP A 105 -18.60 -27.66 8.12
C ASP A 105 -17.39 -28.54 8.49
N THR A 106 -16.51 -28.07 9.36
CA THR A 106 -15.32 -28.78 9.81
C THR A 106 -15.49 -29.20 11.28
N PRO A 107 -16.01 -30.41 11.57
CA PRO A 107 -16.15 -30.91 12.94
C PRO A 107 -14.80 -31.00 13.68
N ALA A 108 -14.82 -30.96 15.00
CA ALA A 108 -13.62 -31.28 15.79
C ALA A 108 -13.31 -32.78 15.65
N THR A 109 -12.03 -33.15 15.77
CA THR A 109 -11.59 -34.55 15.76
C THR A 109 -10.37 -34.67 16.66
N ASP A 110 -10.34 -35.70 17.50
CA ASP A 110 -9.23 -35.94 18.43
C ASP A 110 -7.88 -36.01 17.70
N GLY A 111 -6.84 -35.46 18.31
CA GLY A 111 -5.50 -35.40 17.70
C GLY A 111 -5.36 -34.35 16.61
N THR A 112 -6.38 -33.51 16.39
CA THR A 112 -6.35 -32.42 15.42
C THR A 112 -6.90 -31.12 16.01
N LYS A 113 -6.51 -30.01 15.39
CA LYS A 113 -7.06 -28.68 15.61
C LYS A 113 -7.52 -28.06 14.30
N ARG A 114 -8.42 -27.09 14.41
CA ARG A 114 -8.95 -26.29 13.31
C ARG A 114 -8.45 -24.87 13.48
N ILE A 115 -7.92 -24.34 12.39
CA ILE A 115 -7.46 -22.96 12.31
C ILE A 115 -8.17 -22.33 11.11
N ALA A 116 -8.88 -21.23 11.34
CA ALA A 116 -9.45 -20.47 10.24
C ALA A 116 -8.36 -19.61 9.60
N VAL A 117 -8.11 -19.82 8.31
CA VAL A 117 -7.06 -19.15 7.54
C VAL A 117 -7.71 -18.11 6.64
N VAL A 118 -7.35 -16.84 6.83
CA VAL A 118 -7.72 -15.74 5.93
C VAL A 118 -6.58 -15.48 4.95
N ILE A 119 -6.87 -15.58 3.66
CA ILE A 119 -5.89 -15.37 2.58
C ILE A 119 -6.35 -14.14 1.80
N ASP A 120 -5.66 -13.03 2.00
CA ASP A 120 -5.96 -11.76 1.36
C ASP A 120 -4.84 -11.37 0.38
N PHE A 121 -5.10 -11.60 -0.91
CA PHE A 121 -4.13 -11.45 -2.01
C PHE A 121 -3.77 -10.00 -2.37
N GLY A 122 -4.28 -8.99 -1.67
CA GLY A 122 -3.99 -7.61 -2.05
C GLY A 122 -5.10 -6.94 -2.83
N THR A 123 -4.82 -5.72 -3.25
CA THR A 123 -5.57 -4.95 -4.24
C THR A 123 -4.73 -4.81 -5.50
N ALA A 124 -5.30 -4.23 -6.56
CA ALA A 124 -4.54 -3.87 -7.74
C ALA A 124 -3.38 -2.90 -7.42
N THR A 125 -3.47 -2.10 -6.35
CA THR A 125 -2.36 -1.23 -5.91
C THR A 125 -1.19 -2.04 -5.33
N ASP A 126 -1.47 -3.19 -4.73
CA ASP A 126 -0.49 -4.08 -4.12
C ASP A 126 0.17 -5.03 -5.13
N ALA A 127 -0.42 -5.22 -6.31
CA ALA A 127 0.06 -6.16 -7.34
C ALA A 127 1.29 -5.64 -8.10
N PRO A 128 2.34 -6.46 -8.33
CA PRO A 128 3.58 -6.04 -9.01
C PRO A 128 3.35 -5.33 -10.35
N ASP A 129 2.40 -5.85 -11.11
CA ASP A 129 2.00 -5.42 -12.45
C ASP A 129 0.72 -4.59 -12.47
N ARG A 130 0.22 -4.18 -11.29
CA ARG A 130 -1.07 -3.48 -11.10
C ARG A 130 -2.29 -4.23 -11.64
N ARG A 131 -2.18 -5.54 -11.95
CA ARG A 131 -3.35 -6.35 -12.31
C ARG A 131 -4.17 -6.68 -11.07
N THR A 132 -5.42 -7.10 -11.31
CA THR A 132 -6.32 -7.47 -10.22
C THR A 132 -5.86 -8.80 -9.59
N PRO A 133 -5.54 -8.84 -8.28
CA PRO A 133 -5.21 -10.09 -7.59
C PRO A 133 -6.41 -11.05 -7.52
N PRO A 134 -6.19 -12.33 -7.19
CA PRO A 134 -7.28 -13.23 -6.82
C PRO A 134 -8.15 -12.65 -5.70
N ALA A 135 -9.43 -13.03 -5.68
CA ALA A 135 -10.33 -12.61 -4.61
C ALA A 135 -9.84 -13.12 -3.24
N PRO A 136 -9.95 -12.31 -2.17
CA PRO A 136 -9.67 -12.78 -0.83
C PRO A 136 -10.62 -13.94 -0.48
N ARG A 137 -10.11 -14.95 0.22
CA ARG A 137 -10.89 -16.12 0.63
C ARG A 137 -10.51 -16.59 2.03
N THR A 138 -11.36 -17.42 2.60
CA THR A 138 -11.17 -18.04 3.90
C THR A 138 -11.30 -19.54 3.80
N GLU A 139 -10.48 -20.26 4.55
CA GLU A 139 -10.47 -21.72 4.57
C GLU A 139 -10.34 -22.23 5.99
N CYS A 140 -10.96 -23.36 6.30
CA CYS A 140 -10.73 -24.05 7.57
C CYS A 140 -9.66 -25.13 7.41
N ALA A 141 -8.50 -24.92 8.03
CA ALA A 141 -7.44 -25.94 8.05
C ALA A 141 -7.64 -26.87 9.24
N ARG A 142 -7.89 -28.16 9.01
CA ARG A 142 -7.77 -29.20 10.04
C ARG A 142 -6.39 -29.83 9.96
N VAL A 143 -5.60 -29.68 11.02
CA VAL A 143 -4.19 -30.07 11.10
C VAL A 143 -3.88 -30.74 12.43
N GLY A 144 -2.72 -31.40 12.57
CA GLY A 144 -2.32 -32.00 13.83
C GLY A 144 -2.18 -30.96 14.96
N GLU A 145 -2.31 -31.40 16.21
CA GLU A 145 -2.27 -30.51 17.40
C GLU A 145 -1.00 -29.65 17.46
N ASP A 146 0.13 -30.22 17.06
CA ASP A 146 1.42 -29.53 17.00
C ASP A 146 1.67 -28.74 15.71
N ALA A 147 0.70 -28.64 14.79
CA ALA A 147 0.94 -27.94 13.53
C ALA A 147 1.22 -26.44 13.73
N SER A 148 2.16 -25.93 12.94
CA SER A 148 2.47 -24.51 12.80
C SER A 148 1.44 -23.77 11.95
N ALA A 149 1.41 -22.44 12.05
CA ALA A 149 0.61 -21.59 11.18
C ALA A 149 0.97 -21.78 9.68
N GLY A 150 2.24 -22.06 9.38
CA GLY A 150 2.72 -22.38 8.04
C GLY A 150 2.16 -23.72 7.52
N GLU A 151 2.09 -24.74 8.37
CA GLU A 151 1.46 -26.02 8.03
C GLU A 151 -0.05 -25.87 7.84
N ALA A 152 -0.72 -25.06 8.67
CA ALA A 152 -2.13 -24.72 8.50
C ALA A 152 -2.40 -24.01 7.17
N LEU A 153 -1.59 -23.02 6.79
CA LEU A 153 -1.68 -22.37 5.48
C LEU A 153 -1.42 -23.37 4.34
N ALA A 154 -0.40 -24.21 4.46
CA ALA A 154 -0.04 -25.20 3.44
C ALA A 154 -1.12 -26.27 3.24
N ALA A 155 -1.93 -26.56 4.25
CA ALA A 155 -3.04 -27.50 4.12
C ALA A 155 -4.14 -27.00 3.16
N VAL A 156 -4.30 -25.68 3.00
CA VAL A 156 -5.45 -25.06 2.31
C VAL A 156 -5.08 -24.14 1.12
N ALA A 157 -3.79 -23.85 0.94
CA ALA A 157 -3.36 -22.78 0.02
C ALA A 157 -2.10 -23.08 -0.81
N LYS A 158 -1.75 -24.35 -1.01
CA LYS A 158 -0.64 -24.75 -1.90
C LYS A 158 -0.88 -24.31 -3.35
N PRO A 159 0.20 -24.10 -4.14
CA PRO A 159 1.61 -24.17 -3.73
C PRO A 159 2.03 -22.94 -2.93
N LEU A 160 2.95 -23.14 -1.98
CA LEU A 160 3.62 -22.06 -1.27
C LEU A 160 5.04 -21.91 -1.82
N ARG A 161 5.51 -20.67 -2.00
CA ARG A 161 6.89 -20.37 -2.39
C ARG A 161 7.56 -19.58 -1.27
N TYR A 162 8.76 -20.00 -0.89
CA TYR A 162 9.60 -19.33 0.09
C TYR A 162 10.96 -18.99 -0.51
N ASN A 163 11.61 -17.95 -0.02
CA ASN A 163 13.02 -17.69 -0.33
C ASN A 163 13.96 -18.37 0.68
N SER A 164 15.27 -18.21 0.50
CA SER A 164 16.29 -18.79 1.37
C SER A 164 16.27 -18.25 2.82
N ALA A 165 15.64 -17.11 3.06
CA ALA A 165 15.43 -16.53 4.40
C ALA A 165 14.09 -16.96 5.03
N ALA A 166 13.41 -17.97 4.45
CA ALA A 166 12.10 -18.45 4.87
C ALA A 166 10.97 -17.39 4.81
N LEU A 167 11.14 -16.33 4.02
CA LEU A 167 10.07 -15.37 3.73
C LEU A 167 9.04 -16.02 2.80
N LEU A 168 7.76 -15.92 3.14
CA LEU A 168 6.66 -16.36 2.29
C LEU A 168 6.54 -15.43 1.07
N CYS A 169 6.89 -15.95 -0.10
CA CYS A 169 6.90 -15.20 -1.36
C CYS A 169 5.57 -15.32 -2.11
N ALA A 170 4.95 -16.50 -2.11
CA ALA A 170 3.71 -16.76 -2.83
C ALA A 170 2.80 -17.75 -2.11
N VAL A 171 1.49 -17.52 -2.25
CA VAL A 171 0.41 -18.38 -1.78
C VAL A 171 -0.46 -18.72 -2.97
N SER A 172 -0.75 -20.00 -3.19
CA SER A 172 -1.57 -20.47 -4.32
C SER A 172 -1.09 -19.93 -5.68
N GLY A 173 0.23 -19.76 -5.85
CA GLY A 173 0.85 -19.22 -7.07
C GLY A 173 0.87 -17.69 -7.19
N TYR A 174 0.32 -16.94 -6.23
CA TYR A 174 0.33 -15.47 -6.25
C TYR A 174 1.22 -14.85 -5.17
N PRO A 175 1.99 -13.79 -5.49
CA PRO A 175 2.33 -13.37 -6.86
C PRO A 175 3.17 -14.44 -7.57
N GLU A 176 3.11 -14.45 -8.91
CA GLU A 176 3.88 -15.40 -9.73
C GLU A 176 5.40 -15.22 -9.52
N THR A 177 5.85 -13.97 -9.36
CA THR A 177 7.26 -13.58 -9.18
C THR A 177 7.43 -12.59 -8.04
N GLY A 178 8.69 -12.26 -7.70
CA GLY A 178 9.03 -11.36 -6.59
C GLY A 178 9.06 -12.07 -5.23
N CYS A 179 9.71 -11.46 -4.24
CA CYS A 179 9.67 -11.94 -2.85
C CYS A 179 10.17 -10.89 -1.86
N GLY A 180 9.30 -9.97 -1.45
CA GLY A 180 9.71 -8.87 -0.57
C GLY A 180 10.38 -7.74 -1.34
N ASP A 181 9.94 -7.47 -2.57
CA ASP A 181 10.59 -6.48 -3.43
C ASP A 181 10.42 -5.07 -2.83
N LYS A 182 11.49 -4.28 -2.87
CA LYS A 182 11.43 -2.87 -2.48
C LYS A 182 10.62 -2.10 -3.52
N VAL A 183 9.67 -1.32 -3.05
CA VAL A 183 8.88 -0.38 -3.84
C VAL A 183 9.35 1.01 -3.47
N SER A 184 9.79 1.78 -4.47
CA SER A 184 10.14 3.18 -4.30
C SER A 184 9.45 4.00 -5.37
N THR A 185 8.96 5.17 -4.97
CA THR A 185 8.29 6.13 -5.87
C THR A 185 9.24 6.88 -6.80
N SER A 186 10.54 6.82 -6.52
CA SER A 186 11.59 7.51 -7.26
C SER A 186 12.46 6.52 -8.06
N GLY A 187 11.92 6.03 -9.17
CA GLY A 187 12.69 5.36 -10.22
C GLY A 187 12.11 4.01 -10.64
N ASP A 188 11.45 3.99 -11.81
CA ASP A 188 11.63 2.97 -12.86
C ASP A 188 10.55 3.17 -13.94
N ALA A 189 10.70 4.26 -14.70
CA ALA A 189 10.19 4.28 -16.07
C ALA A 189 11.22 3.55 -16.94
N HIS A 190 10.86 2.33 -17.34
CA HIS A 190 11.51 1.49 -18.37
C HIS A 190 12.89 0.89 -18.06
N ALA A 191 12.88 -0.39 -17.71
CA ALA A 191 13.87 -1.34 -18.22
C ALA A 191 13.15 -2.59 -18.74
N ALA A 192 12.94 -2.65 -20.05
CA ALA A 192 12.62 -3.89 -20.74
C ALA A 192 13.91 -4.71 -20.93
N PRO A 193 13.88 -6.05 -20.90
CA PRO A 193 15.09 -6.85 -21.05
C PRO A 193 15.49 -6.95 -22.53
N LYS A 194 16.76 -6.64 -22.84
CA LYS A 194 17.42 -7.09 -24.07
C LYS A 194 18.76 -7.73 -23.73
N GLY A 195 19.00 -8.87 -24.37
CA GLY A 195 20.06 -9.80 -24.06
C GLY A 195 21.45 -9.48 -24.63
N ASP A 196 22.34 -10.39 -24.26
CA ASP A 196 23.75 -10.64 -24.54
C ASP A 196 24.49 -9.84 -25.64
N GLY A 197 25.69 -9.38 -25.26
CA GLY A 197 26.85 -9.28 -26.16
C GLY A 197 27.64 -7.99 -26.06
N GLY A 198 28.91 -8.08 -25.60
CA GLY A 198 29.96 -7.12 -25.96
C GLY A 198 30.64 -6.38 -24.81
N LYS A 199 31.92 -6.69 -24.61
CA LYS A 199 32.88 -6.02 -23.73
C LYS A 199 33.43 -4.76 -24.42
N ALA A 200 33.42 -3.60 -23.76
CA ALA A 200 34.37 -2.50 -23.99
C ALA A 200 34.30 -1.45 -22.87
N ASP A 201 35.48 -0.90 -22.58
CA ASP A 201 35.82 -0.03 -21.47
C ASP A 201 35.40 1.44 -21.62
N GLY A 202 35.33 2.14 -20.49
CA GLY A 202 35.75 3.54 -20.36
C GLY A 202 34.68 4.62 -20.51
N GLY A 203 34.53 5.45 -19.46
CA GLY A 203 34.23 6.87 -19.62
C GLY A 203 32.99 7.42 -18.90
N GLY A 204 33.24 8.05 -17.75
CA GLY A 204 32.59 9.30 -17.34
C GLY A 204 31.09 9.29 -17.04
N SER A 205 30.72 8.97 -15.79
CA SER A 205 29.42 9.38 -15.23
C SER A 205 29.33 10.91 -15.18
N GLY A 206 28.57 11.49 -16.09
CA GLY A 206 28.24 12.92 -16.11
C GLY A 206 27.34 13.29 -14.92
N PRO A 207 27.52 14.48 -14.29
CA PRO A 207 26.69 14.90 -13.18
C PRO A 207 25.23 15.08 -13.61
N SER A 208 24.33 14.39 -12.90
CA SER A 208 22.88 14.47 -13.08
C SER A 208 22.41 15.92 -12.99
N ALA A 209 21.62 16.37 -13.97
CA ALA A 209 21.07 17.72 -14.08
C ALA A 209 20.37 18.24 -12.79
N GLY A 210 19.94 17.34 -11.90
CA GLY A 210 19.38 17.69 -10.60
C GLY A 210 20.35 18.38 -9.64
N LEU A 211 21.65 18.07 -9.69
CA LEU A 211 22.64 18.69 -8.80
C LEU A 211 22.93 20.15 -9.19
N ILE A 212 22.92 20.44 -10.50
CA ILE A 212 23.17 21.79 -11.04
C ILE A 212 21.97 22.71 -10.76
N GLY A 213 20.74 22.19 -10.89
CA GLY A 213 19.53 22.93 -10.54
C GLY A 213 19.43 23.29 -9.05
N GLY A 214 19.82 22.36 -8.17
CA GLY A 214 19.80 22.60 -6.72
C GLY A 214 20.77 23.67 -6.25
N LEU A 215 22.00 23.68 -6.79
CA LEU A 215 23.02 24.68 -6.43
C LEU A 215 22.63 26.09 -6.88
N ALA A 216 22.03 26.25 -8.06
CA ALA A 216 21.58 27.56 -8.55
C ALA A 216 20.50 28.19 -7.64
N ALA A 217 19.58 27.37 -7.10
CA ALA A 217 18.54 27.85 -6.20
C ALA A 217 19.10 28.36 -4.86
N VAL A 218 20.08 27.65 -4.28
CA VAL A 218 20.70 28.03 -3.01
C VAL A 218 21.48 29.36 -3.14
N VAL A 219 22.18 29.56 -4.25
CA VAL A 219 22.92 30.81 -4.51
C VAL A 219 21.97 32.00 -4.66
N LEU A 220 20.85 31.83 -5.37
CA LEU A 220 19.85 32.89 -5.55
C LEU A 220 19.19 33.29 -4.23
N LEU A 221 18.87 32.31 -3.37
CA LEU A 221 18.30 32.57 -2.04
C LEU A 221 19.29 33.28 -1.12
N GLY A 222 20.57 32.90 -1.16
CA GLY A 222 21.64 33.60 -0.42
C GLY A 222 21.79 35.06 -0.84
N ALA A 223 21.79 35.33 -2.15
CA ALA A 223 21.88 36.70 -2.68
C ALA A 223 20.68 37.57 -2.28
N ALA A 224 19.46 37.01 -2.31
CA ALA A 224 18.25 37.71 -1.90
C ALA A 224 18.28 38.09 -0.40
N ALA A 225 18.76 37.19 0.46
CA ALA A 225 18.89 37.44 1.90
C ALA A 225 19.89 38.57 2.21
N VAL A 226 21.04 38.59 1.53
CA VAL A 226 22.05 39.67 1.69
C VAL A 226 21.49 41.02 1.23
N TRP A 227 20.78 41.05 0.11
CA TRP A 227 20.17 42.27 -0.41
C TRP A 227 19.07 42.82 0.51
N GLN A 228 18.24 41.93 1.07
CA GLN A 228 17.20 42.32 2.02
C GLN A 228 17.77 42.82 3.35
N ALA A 229 18.90 42.26 3.80
CA ALA A 229 19.63 42.73 4.98
C ALA A 229 20.26 44.11 4.76
N ARG A 230 20.76 44.42 3.56
CA ARG A 230 21.32 45.74 3.22
C ARG A 230 20.25 46.83 3.14
N ARG A 231 19.04 46.51 2.66
CA ARG A 231 17.92 47.47 2.62
C ARG A 231 17.33 47.81 3.99
N ARG A 232 17.58 47.00 5.03
CA ARG A 232 17.12 47.26 6.40
C ARG A 232 18.11 48.07 7.24
N ARG A 233 19.29 48.40 6.70
CA ARG A 233 20.34 49.19 7.39
C ARG A 233 20.53 50.59 6.80
N VAL A 234 19.68 50.99 5.85
CA VAL A 234 19.62 52.35 5.27
C VAL A 234 18.31 52.98 5.69
#